data_AF-A0A6P7G3A9-F1
#
_entry.id   AF-A0A6P7G3A9-F1
#
_cell.length_a   1.000
_cell.length_b   1.000
_cell.length_c   1.000
_cell.angle_alpha   90.00
_cell.angle_beta   90.00
_cell.angle_gamma   90.00
#
_symmetry.space_group_name_H-M   'P 1'
#
loop_
_entity.id
_entity.type
_entity.pdbx_description
1 polymer ?
#
loop_
_entity_poly.entity_id
_entity_poly.type
_entity_poly.pdbx_seq_one_letter_code
_entity_poly.pdbx_strand_id
1 'polypeptide(L)'
;MEDFTADTDLPYQFKAEDLIAEGRASKEHVDEIRTFVSNLTDKYVPLRIQDEMIIIFLLSCAHDVELTKKTIVNYYYLKWHGPEIYDDRHMDRPDIQLAIKTM
;
A
#
# COMPACT_ATOMS: atom_id res chain seq x y z
N MET A 1 25.27 -5.86 10.06
CA MET A 1 24.33 -4.73 10.06
C MET A 1 24.58 -4.04 8.73
N GLU A 2 23.98 -4.56 7.67
CA GLU A 2 24.15 -4.00 6.33
C GLU A 2 23.23 -2.80 6.21
N ASP A 3 23.83 -1.63 5.97
CA ASP A 3 23.10 -0.41 5.69
C ASP A 3 22.33 -0.59 4.37
N PHE A 4 21.02 -0.78 4.49
CA PHE A 4 20.10 -0.76 3.36
C PHE A 4 20.03 0.68 2.84
N THR A 5 20.95 1.04 1.95
CA THR A 5 20.84 2.28 1.17
C THR A 5 19.65 2.09 0.23
N ALA A 6 18.53 2.72 0.56
CA ALA A 6 17.37 2.74 -0.32
C ALA A 6 17.81 3.32 -1.68
N ASP A 7 17.87 2.46 -2.68
CA ASP A 7 18.15 2.82 -4.06
C ASP A 7 17.02 3.75 -4.51
N THR A 8 17.29 5.05 -4.55
CA THR A 8 16.26 6.10 -4.75
C THR A 8 15.84 6.24 -6.21
N ASP A 9 16.47 5.49 -7.12
CA ASP A 9 16.21 5.55 -8.56
C ASP A 9 15.41 4.32 -9.03
N LEU A 10 14.18 4.21 -8.55
CA LEU A 10 13.23 3.20 -9.04
C LEU A 10 12.63 3.68 -10.37
N PRO A 11 12.74 2.90 -11.47
CA PRO A 11 12.35 3.34 -12.81
C PRO A 11 10.84 3.59 -12.98
N TYR A 12 10.01 3.10 -12.06
CA TYR A 12 8.54 3.21 -12.10
C TYR A 12 7.96 3.84 -10.83
N GLN A 13 8.75 4.66 -10.11
CA GLN A 13 8.20 5.43 -9.00
C GLN A 13 7.19 6.45 -9.52
N PHE A 14 6.00 6.51 -8.92
CA PHE A 14 5.10 7.64 -9.06
C PHE A 14 5.09 8.42 -7.74
N LYS A 15 4.81 9.71 -7.83
CA LYS A 15 4.64 10.55 -6.64
C LYS A 15 3.18 10.88 -6.44
N ALA A 16 2.78 11.00 -5.18
CA ALA A 16 1.42 11.35 -4.82
C ALA A 16 1.03 12.73 -5.39
N GLU A 17 1.98 13.68 -5.40
CA GLU A 17 1.74 15.03 -5.91
C GLU A 17 1.38 15.06 -7.39
N ASP A 18 2.02 14.22 -8.21
CA ASP A 18 1.77 14.17 -9.66
C ASP A 18 0.33 13.73 -9.95
N LEU A 19 -0.15 12.69 -9.26
CA LEU A 19 -1.50 12.17 -9.43
C LEU A 19 -2.58 13.15 -8.93
N ILE A 20 -2.27 13.93 -7.89
CA ILE A 20 -3.14 15.00 -7.41
C ILE A 20 -3.17 16.14 -8.43
N ALA A 21 -2.01 16.52 -9.00
CA ALA A 21 -1.91 17.55 -10.03
C ALA A 21 -2.64 17.18 -11.32
N GLU A 22 -2.63 15.91 -11.69
CA GLU A 22 -3.42 15.35 -12.81
C GLU A 22 -4.94 15.31 -12.52
N GLY A 23 -5.37 15.63 -11.30
CA GLY A 23 -6.78 15.58 -10.88
C GLY A 23 -7.30 14.16 -10.67
N ARG A 24 -6.40 13.16 -10.59
CA ARG A 24 -6.76 11.76 -10.38
C ARG A 24 -7.08 11.44 -8.93
N ALA A 25 -6.69 12.27 -7.98
CA ALA A 25 -7.06 12.14 -6.58
C ALA A 25 -7.18 13.53 -5.93
N SER A 26 -8.16 13.70 -5.03
CA SER A 26 -8.29 14.93 -4.25
C SER A 26 -7.35 14.91 -3.05
N LYS A 27 -6.63 16.01 -2.84
CA LYS A 27 -5.81 16.21 -1.64
C LYS A 27 -6.63 16.13 -0.36
N GLU A 28 -7.87 16.59 -0.39
CA GLU A 28 -8.78 16.58 0.77
C GLU A 28 -9.08 15.14 1.22
N HIS A 29 -9.37 14.25 0.27
CA HIS A 29 -9.58 12.83 0.56
C HIS A 29 -8.32 12.16 1.08
N VAL A 30 -7.14 12.50 0.55
CA VAL A 30 -5.86 11.97 1.04
C VAL A 30 -5.61 12.42 2.49
N ASP A 31 -5.83 13.70 2.79
CA ASP A 31 -5.65 14.26 4.13
C ASP A 31 -6.65 13.65 5.14
N GLU A 32 -7.90 13.41 4.71
CA GLU A 32 -8.90 12.73 5.53
C GLU A 32 -8.49 11.29 5.87
N ILE A 33 -8.07 10.50 4.87
CA ILE A 33 -7.62 9.13 5.09
C ILE A 33 -6.35 9.11 5.95
N ARG A 34 -5.42 10.04 5.75
CA ARG A 34 -4.21 10.15 6.57
C ARG A 34 -4.55 10.38 8.05
N THR A 35 -5.50 11.26 8.31
CA THR A 35 -5.99 11.56 9.65
C THR A 35 -6.71 10.36 10.26
N PHE A 36 -7.56 9.69 9.48
CA PHE A 36 -8.22 8.46 9.90
C PHE A 36 -7.21 7.39 10.34
N VAL A 37 -6.21 7.10 9.50
CA VAL A 37 -5.18 6.09 9.78
C VAL A 37 -4.37 6.45 11.03
N SER A 38 -4.02 7.72 11.20
CA SER A 38 -3.26 8.19 12.37
C SER A 38 -4.02 8.04 13.68
N ASN A 39 -5.36 8.03 13.63
CA ASN A 39 -6.24 7.91 14.77
C ASN A 39 -6.78 6.49 14.99
N LEU A 40 -6.41 5.52 14.15
CA LEU A 40 -6.86 4.15 14.31
C LEU A 40 -6.22 3.50 15.54
N THR A 41 -7.04 2.79 16.31
CA THR A 41 -6.60 1.94 17.43
C THR A 41 -6.38 0.48 17.00
N ASP A 42 -6.51 0.19 15.70
CA ASP A 42 -6.34 -1.17 15.16
C ASP A 42 -4.87 -1.62 15.34
N LYS A 43 -4.68 -2.86 15.78
CA LYS A 43 -3.33 -3.43 16.04
C LYS A 43 -2.56 -3.72 14.74
N TYR A 44 -3.27 -3.96 13.64
CA TYR A 44 -2.70 -4.47 12.39
C TYR A 44 -2.38 -3.36 11.38
N VAL A 45 -3.14 -2.27 11.43
CA VAL A 45 -2.94 -1.13 10.52
C VAL A 45 -1.78 -0.27 11.03
N PRO A 46 -0.76 0.02 10.20
CA PRO A 46 0.29 0.96 10.56
C PRO A 46 -0.29 2.36 10.79
N LEU A 47 0.16 3.04 11.84
CA LEU A 47 -0.25 4.42 12.16
C LEU A 47 0.20 5.45 11.12
N ARG A 48 1.12 5.08 10.23
CA ARG A 48 1.58 5.91 9.12
C ARG A 48 1.63 5.08 7.85
N ILE A 49 0.96 5.56 6.82
CA ILE A 49 0.94 4.99 5.48
C ILE A 49 1.41 6.08 4.52
N GLN A 50 2.17 5.70 3.50
CA GLN A 50 2.64 6.62 2.45
C GLN A 50 1.46 7.17 1.64
N ASP A 51 1.55 8.42 1.21
CA ASP A 51 0.49 9.08 0.45
C ASP A 51 0.22 8.36 -0.89
N GLU A 52 1.26 7.79 -1.51
CA GLU A 52 1.15 6.95 -2.71
C GLU A 52 0.24 5.74 -2.47
N MET A 53 0.37 5.10 -1.31
CA MET A 53 -0.48 3.97 -0.93
C MET A 53 -1.92 4.40 -0.65
N ILE A 54 -2.11 5.55 0.00
CA ILE A 54 -3.45 6.12 0.24
C ILE A 54 -4.15 6.40 -1.10
N ILE A 55 -3.44 6.96 -2.08
CA ILE A 55 -3.96 7.23 -3.41
C ILE A 55 -4.35 5.94 -4.13
N ILE A 56 -3.53 4.88 -4.03
CA ILE A 56 -3.90 3.57 -4.61
C ILE A 56 -5.22 3.06 -4.02
N PHE A 57 -5.42 3.16 -2.70
CA PHE A 57 -6.69 2.75 -2.10
C PHE A 57 -7.87 3.61 -2.57
N LEU A 58 -7.71 4.94 -2.59
CA LEU A 58 -8.74 5.85 -3.08
C LEU A 58 -9.13 5.55 -4.53
N LEU A 59 -8.16 5.36 -5.42
CA LEU A 59 -8.41 4.99 -6.82
C LEU A 59 -9.11 3.65 -6.93
N SER A 60 -8.69 2.66 -6.13
CA SER A 60 -9.30 1.32 -6.11
C SER A 60 -10.77 1.35 -5.62
N CYS A 61 -11.13 2.36 -4.83
CA CYS A 61 -12.46 2.57 -4.30
C CYS A 61 -13.23 3.68 -5.04
N ALA A 62 -12.79 4.11 -6.23
CA ALA A 62 -13.42 5.17 -7.01
C ALA A 62 -13.68 6.47 -6.22
N HIS A 63 -12.74 6.82 -5.32
CA HIS A 63 -12.79 7.96 -4.41
C HIS A 63 -13.90 7.92 -3.34
N ASP A 64 -14.56 6.78 -3.13
CA ASP A 64 -15.44 6.59 -1.97
C ASP A 64 -14.58 6.45 -0.71
N VAL A 65 -14.59 7.50 0.11
CA VAL A 65 -13.80 7.61 1.34
C VAL A 65 -14.17 6.54 2.37
N GLU A 66 -15.46 6.24 2.55
CA GLU A 66 -15.89 5.25 3.55
C GLU A 66 -15.55 3.82 3.11
N LEU A 67 -15.69 3.53 1.83
CA LEU A 67 -15.22 2.27 1.25
C LEU A 67 -13.69 2.15 1.35
N THR A 68 -12.97 3.24 1.13
CA THR A 68 -11.51 3.31 1.24
C THR A 68 -11.06 2.97 2.67
N LYS A 69 -11.67 3.59 3.69
CA LYS A 69 -11.39 3.31 5.11
C LYS A 69 -11.56 1.82 5.43
N LYS A 70 -12.68 1.22 5.03
CA LYS A 70 -12.94 -0.22 5.22
C LYS A 70 -11.92 -1.10 4.49
N THR A 71 -11.59 -0.74 3.25
CA THR A 71 -10.62 -1.47 2.44
C THR A 71 -9.23 -1.47 3.07
N ILE A 72 -8.79 -0.33 3.60
CA ILE A 72 -7.49 -0.22 4.31
C ILE A 72 -7.45 -1.18 5.50
N VAL A 73 -8.46 -1.15 6.37
CA VAL A 73 -8.50 -2.03 7.55
C VAL A 73 -8.48 -3.51 7.13
N ASN A 74 -9.33 -3.87 6.16
CA ASN A 74 -9.41 -5.25 5.66
C ASN A 74 -8.11 -5.70 5.00
N TYR A 75 -7.45 -4.83 4.23
CA TYR A 75 -6.17 -5.13 3.59
C TYR A 75 -5.11 -5.51 4.63
N TYR A 76 -4.92 -4.71 5.66
CA TYR A 76 -3.92 -4.99 6.69
C TYR A 76 -4.30 -6.17 7.58
N TYR A 77 -5.59 -6.35 7.87
CA TYR A 77 -6.10 -7.53 8.56
C TYR A 77 -5.77 -8.81 7.79
N LEU A 78 -6.11 -8.87 6.49
CA LEU A 78 -5.82 -10.03 5.65
C LEU A 78 -4.31 -10.26 5.49
N LYS A 79 -3.54 -9.17 5.33
CA LYS A 79 -2.08 -9.26 5.23
C LYS A 79 -1.46 -9.86 6.49
N TRP A 80 -1.94 -9.45 7.67
CA TRP A 80 -1.47 -9.98 8.95
C TRP A 80 -1.84 -11.45 9.14
N HIS A 81 -3.02 -11.85 8.70
CA HIS A 81 -3.56 -13.19 8.89
C HIS A 81 -3.22 -14.20 7.78
N GLY A 82 -2.58 -13.77 6.69
CA GLY A 82 -2.15 -14.63 5.59
C GLY A 82 -0.62 -14.65 5.38
N PRO A 83 0.20 -14.93 6.41
CA PRO A 83 1.66 -14.93 6.27
C PRO A 83 2.14 -15.91 5.20
N GLU A 84 1.42 -17.00 4.93
CA GLU A 84 1.73 -17.95 3.86
C GLU A 84 1.74 -17.34 2.45
N ILE A 85 1.08 -16.18 2.27
CA ILE A 85 1.06 -15.41 1.01
C ILE A 85 1.97 -14.18 1.10
N TYR A 86 1.96 -13.49 2.25
CA TYR A 86 2.53 -12.15 2.37
C TYR A 86 3.92 -12.08 3.01
N ASP A 87 4.32 -13.10 3.78
CA ASP A 87 5.68 -13.24 4.31
C ASP A 87 6.61 -13.90 3.30
N ASP A 88 7.91 -13.61 3.42
CA ASP A 88 8.99 -14.30 2.70
C ASP A 88 8.83 -14.29 1.15
N ARG A 89 8.50 -13.12 0.60
CA ARG A 89 8.34 -12.88 -0.84
C ARG A 89 9.69 -12.72 -1.56
N HIS A 90 10.61 -13.64 -1.34
CA HIS A 90 11.87 -13.71 -2.08
C HIS A 90 11.62 -14.30 -3.47
N MET A 91 11.93 -13.53 -4.52
CA MET A 91 11.75 -13.96 -5.90
C MET A 91 12.56 -15.21 -6.25
N ASP A 92 13.68 -15.45 -5.57
CA ASP A 92 14.57 -16.59 -5.82
C ASP A 92 14.08 -17.91 -5.20
N ARG A 93 12.97 -17.89 -4.46
CA ARG A 93 12.42 -19.09 -3.83
C ARG A 93 12.08 -20.17 -4.87
N PRO A 94 12.41 -21.45 -4.62
CA PRO A 94 12.19 -22.52 -5.59
C PRO A 94 10.73 -22.69 -6.04
N ASP A 95 9.78 -22.53 -5.13
CA ASP A 95 8.34 -22.63 -5.40
C ASP A 95 7.83 -21.44 -6.24
N ILE A 96 8.31 -20.22 -5.98
CA ILE A 96 8.00 -19.04 -6.78
C ILE A 96 8.59 -19.17 -8.19
N GLN A 97 9.85 -19.59 -8.31
CA GLN A 97 10.52 -19.83 -9.59
C GLN A 97 9.84 -20.93 -10.41
N LEU A 98 9.33 -21.98 -9.75
CA LEU A 98 8.55 -23.01 -10.40
C LEU A 98 7.22 -22.46 -10.93
N ALA A 99 6.50 -21.68 -10.12
CA ALA A 99 5.24 -21.07 -10.53
C ALA A 99 5.41 -20.13 -11.74
N ILE A 100 6.48 -19.32 -11.76
CA ILE A 100 6.81 -18.41 -12.88
C ILE A 100 7.05 -19.19 -14.17
N LYS A 101 7.73 -20.33 -14.12
CA LYS A 101 8.07 -21.15 -15.31
C LYS A 101 6.90 -21.98 -15.84
N THR A 102 5.85 -22.15 -15.04
CA THR A 102 4.71 -23.01 -15.37
C THR A 102 3.53 -22.20 -15.94
N MET A 103 3.55 -20.88 -15.78
CA MET A 103 2.66 -19.93 -16.47
C MET A 103 3.22 -19.56 -17.84
#